data_AF-A0A162SXM8-F1
#
_entry.id   AF-A0A162SXM8-F1
#
_cell.length_a   1.000
_cell.length_b   1.000
_cell.length_c   1.000
_cell.angle_alpha   90.00
_cell.angle_beta   90.00
_cell.angle_gamma   90.00
#
_symmetry.space_group_name_H-M   'P 1'
#
loop_
_entity.id
_entity.type
_entity.pdbx_description
1 polymer ?
#
loop_
_entity_poly.entity_id
_entity_poly.type
_entity_poly.pdbx_seq_one_letter_code
_entity_poly.pdbx_strand_id
1 'polypeptide(L)'
;MNSDILSEIGTLSRCIHFISDVKFKEISLQKGQFTFLTRICENQGINQIDLSNLLKVDKTTTTKAIQKLIEAGYIDKKRDDTDKRMWRLICGGERRKVGWFRMY
;
A
#
# COMPACT_ATOMS: atom_id res chain seq x y z
N MET A 1 20.76 31.92 9.40
CA MET A 1 19.34 31.91 9.85
C MET A 1 18.45 30.92 9.10
N ASN A 2 18.86 30.32 7.96
CA ASN A 2 18.06 29.32 7.23
C ASN A 2 18.50 27.85 7.46
N SER A 3 19.62 27.60 8.14
CA SER A 3 20.14 26.24 8.38
C SER A 3 19.36 25.48 9.45
N ASP A 4 18.86 26.18 10.47
CA ASP A 4 18.21 25.55 11.62
C ASP A 4 16.85 24.96 11.23
N ILE A 5 16.09 25.69 10.43
CA ILE A 5 14.82 25.23 9.85
C ILE A 5 15.03 23.98 8.98
N LEU A 6 16.08 23.97 8.14
CA LEU A 6 16.41 22.80 7.31
C LEU A 6 16.81 21.59 8.16
N SER A 7 17.55 21.81 9.26
CA SER A 7 17.96 20.77 10.19
C SER A 7 16.77 20.20 10.98
N GLU A 8 15.83 21.06 11.38
CA GLU A 8 14.58 20.66 12.03
C GLU A 8 13.68 19.84 11.10
N ILE A 9 13.50 20.28 9.86
CA ILE A 9 12.75 19.53 8.84
C ILE A 9 13.41 18.16 8.60
N GLY A 10 14.74 18.11 8.51
CA GLY A 10 15.48 16.86 8.38
C GLY A 10 15.29 15.93 9.59
N THR A 11 15.17 16.50 10.78
CA THR A 11 14.93 15.74 12.03
C THR A 11 13.50 15.22 12.09
N LEU A 12 12.50 16.02 11.74
CA LEU A 12 11.11 15.61 11.60
C LEU A 12 10.95 14.48 10.57
N SER A 13 11.61 14.60 9.42
CA SER A 13 11.61 13.55 8.39
C SER A 13 12.19 12.22 8.92
N ARG A 14 13.29 12.27 9.68
CA ARG A 14 13.88 11.09 10.33
C ARG A 14 12.95 10.48 11.39
N CYS A 15 12.30 11.30 12.20
CA CYS A 15 11.33 10.84 13.19
C CYS A 15 10.12 10.16 12.54
N ILE A 16 9.58 10.74 11.45
CA ILE A 16 8.49 10.15 10.67
C ILE A 16 8.94 8.82 10.06
N HIS A 17 10.15 8.73 9.51
CA HIS A 17 10.69 7.48 9.00
C HIS A 17 10.85 6.43 10.09
N PHE A 18 11.34 6.79 11.27
CA PHE A 18 11.45 5.86 12.39
C PHE A 18 10.10 5.33 12.84
N ILE A 19 9.09 6.19 13.04
CA ILE A 19 7.73 5.77 13.42
C ILE A 19 7.14 4.86 12.34
N SER A 20 7.35 5.21 11.07
CA SER A 20 6.89 4.40 9.94
C SER A 20 7.56 3.03 9.96
N ASP A 21 8.88 2.95 10.15
CA ASP A 21 9.62 1.69 10.23
C ASP A 21 9.21 0.81 11.42
N VAL A 22 8.93 1.41 12.58
CA VAL A 22 8.38 0.67 13.73
C VAL A 22 7.01 0.10 13.40
N LYS A 23 6.09 0.91 12.83
CA LYS A 23 4.79 0.40 12.39
C LYS A 23 4.95 -0.66 11.30
N PHE A 24 5.87 -0.50 10.35
CA PHE A 24 6.12 -1.46 9.25
C PHE A 24 6.68 -2.80 9.73
N LYS A 25 7.47 -2.81 10.81
CA LYS A 25 7.98 -4.04 11.42
C LYS A 25 6.87 -4.95 11.94
N GLU A 26 5.75 -4.40 12.42
CA GLU A 26 4.59 -5.21 12.86
C GLU A 26 3.82 -5.84 11.68
N ILE A 27 3.97 -5.28 10.48
CA ILE A 27 3.18 -5.65 9.30
C ILE A 27 3.99 -6.50 8.30
N SER A 28 5.30 -6.68 8.52
CA SER A 28 6.25 -7.33 7.60
C SER A 28 6.17 -6.82 6.16
N LEU A 29 5.68 -5.59 5.97
CA LEU A 29 5.52 -4.96 4.66
C LEU A 29 6.70 -4.03 4.42
N GLN A 30 7.38 -4.22 3.28
CA GLN A 30 8.39 -3.26 2.84
C GLN A 30 7.71 -1.92 2.49
N LYS A 31 8.39 -0.79 2.72
CA LYS A 31 7.90 0.58 2.50
C LYS A 31 7.20 0.77 1.14
N GLY A 32 7.71 0.14 0.08
CA GLY A 32 7.07 0.16 -1.24
C GLY A 32 5.71 -0.55 -1.30
N GLN A 33 5.54 -1.69 -0.62
CA GLN A 33 4.32 -2.49 -0.60
C GLN A 33 3.18 -1.80 0.15
N PHE A 34 3.49 -1.04 1.20
CA PHE A 34 2.49 -0.26 1.93
C PHE A 34 1.84 0.82 1.06
N THR A 35 2.61 1.47 0.20
CA THR A 35 2.07 2.46 -0.74
C THR A 35 1.04 1.81 -1.68
N PHE A 36 1.33 0.61 -2.19
CA PHE A 36 0.35 -0.15 -2.99
C PHE A 36 -0.90 -0.48 -2.18
N LEU A 37 -0.74 -1.00 -0.96
CA LEU A 37 -1.86 -1.36 -0.09
C LEU A 37 -2.77 -0.17 0.19
N THR A 38 -2.19 0.96 0.61
CA THR A 38 -2.93 2.18 0.95
C THR A 38 -3.73 2.66 -0.25
N ARG A 39 -3.12 2.74 -1.44
CA ARG A 39 -3.82 3.18 -2.65
C ARG A 39 -4.93 2.24 -3.10
N ILE A 40 -4.76 0.94 -2.92
CA ILE A 40 -5.80 -0.06 -3.22
C ILE A 40 -6.95 0.04 -2.21
N CYS A 41 -6.68 0.29 -0.93
CA CYS A 41 -7.72 0.49 0.08
C CYS A 41 -8.51 1.79 -0.13
N GLU A 42 -7.83 2.88 -0.55
CA GLU A 42 -8.47 4.14 -0.92
C GLU A 42 -9.31 4.01 -2.21
N ASN A 43 -8.83 3.24 -3.19
CA ASN A 43 -9.46 3.05 -4.50
C ASN A 43 -9.91 1.60 -4.66
N GLN A 44 -10.94 1.20 -3.90
CA GLN A 44 -11.44 -0.17 -3.95
C GLN A 44 -11.89 -0.55 -5.37
N GLY A 45 -11.38 -1.67 -5.86
CA GLY A 45 -11.67 -2.17 -7.19
C GLY A 45 -10.79 -1.60 -8.30
N ILE A 46 -9.73 -0.86 -7.96
CA ILE A 46 -8.74 -0.37 -8.94
C ILE A 46 -8.11 -1.56 -9.69
N ASN A 47 -7.86 -1.37 -10.99
CA ASN A 47 -7.16 -2.37 -11.79
C ASN A 47 -5.63 -2.19 -11.64
N GLN A 48 -4.88 -3.21 -12.04
CA GLN A 48 -3.44 -3.20 -11.91
C GLN A 48 -2.75 -2.11 -12.77
N ILE A 49 -3.29 -1.81 -13.95
CA ILE A 49 -2.71 -0.86 -14.90
C ILE A 49 -2.83 0.56 -14.35
N ASP A 50 -4.01 0.92 -13.86
CA ASP A 50 -4.31 2.21 -13.26
C ASP A 50 -3.51 2.41 -11.97
N LEU A 51 -3.32 1.35 -11.18
CA LEU A 51 -2.47 1.41 -10.00
C LEU A 51 -1.00 1.68 -10.36
N SER A 52 -0.47 1.01 -11.40
CA SER A 52 0.88 1.29 -11.91
C SER A 52 1.03 2.73 -12.38
N ASN A 53 0.03 3.24 -13.11
CA ASN A 53 0.02 4.62 -13.61
C ASN A 53 -0.07 5.64 -12.46
N LEU A 54 -0.93 5.38 -11.46
CA LEU A 54 -1.12 6.23 -10.29
C LEU A 54 0.17 6.37 -9.47
N LEU A 55 0.88 5.25 -9.29
CA LEU A 55 2.13 5.22 -8.54
C LEU A 55 3.35 5.62 -9.37
N LYS A 56 3.20 5.75 -10.69
CA LYS A 56 4.31 5.96 -11.65
C LYS A 56 5.39 4.90 -11.50
N VAL A 57 4.98 3.64 -11.36
CA VAL A 57 5.86 2.47 -11.16
C VAL A 57 5.65 1.47 -12.28
N ASP A 58 6.71 0.79 -12.70
CA ASP A 58 6.64 -0.27 -13.71
C ASP A 58 5.65 -1.38 -13.37
N LYS A 59 5.04 -1.94 -14.42
CA LYS A 59 4.05 -3.03 -14.31
C LYS A 59 4.63 -4.24 -13.59
N THR A 60 5.89 -4.60 -13.86
CA THR A 60 6.58 -5.75 -13.23
C THR A 60 6.71 -5.58 -11.72
N THR A 61 7.11 -4.39 -11.26
CA THR A 61 7.20 -4.07 -9.83
C THR A 61 5.83 -4.07 -9.17
N THR A 62 4.82 -3.54 -9.86
CA THR A 62 3.43 -3.54 -9.40
C THR A 62 2.89 -4.97 -9.25
N THR A 63 3.11 -5.85 -10.23
CA THR A 63 2.73 -7.27 -10.14
C THR A 63 3.38 -7.97 -8.96
N LYS A 64 4.69 -7.80 -8.77
CA LYS A 64 5.41 -8.40 -7.64
C LYS A 64 4.89 -7.90 -6.30
N ALA A 65 4.61 -6.61 -6.18
CA ALA A 65 4.07 -6.03 -4.95
C ALA A 65 2.66 -6.54 -4.64
N ILE A 66 1.77 -6.55 -5.63
CA ILE A 66 0.40 -7.07 -5.49
C ILE A 66 0.43 -8.56 -5.11
N GLN A 67 1.27 -9.36 -5.78
CA GLN A 67 1.38 -10.79 -5.49
C GLN A 67 1.77 -11.05 -4.04
N LYS A 68 2.78 -10.33 -3.52
CA LYS A 68 3.15 -10.41 -2.10
C LYS A 68 2.04 -9.97 -1.16
N LEU A 69 1.28 -8.92 -1.52
CA LEU A 69 0.15 -8.43 -0.73
C LEU A 69 -1.01 -9.43 -0.69
N ILE A 70 -1.25 -10.16 -1.78
CA ILE A 70 -2.22 -11.27 -1.84
C ILE A 70 -1.74 -12.45 -0.99
N GLU A 71 -0.48 -12.86 -1.13
CA GLU A 71 0.12 -13.95 -0.34
C GLU A 71 0.08 -13.67 1.16
N ALA A 72 0.35 -12.41 1.53
CA ALA A 72 0.25 -11.97 2.92
C ALA A 72 -1.20 -11.73 3.40
N GLY A 73 -2.20 -11.87 2.51
CA GLY A 73 -3.62 -11.83 2.84
C GLY A 73 -4.20 -10.43 3.09
N TYR A 74 -3.54 -9.39 2.57
CA TYR A 74 -4.03 -8.01 2.68
C TYR A 74 -5.04 -7.64 1.59
N ILE A 75 -4.87 -8.21 0.39
CA ILE A 75 -5.59 -7.83 -0.82
C ILE A 75 -6.15 -9.08 -1.47
N ASP A 76 -7.33 -8.94 -2.07
CA ASP A 76 -7.93 -9.97 -2.91
C ASP A 76 -8.11 -9.45 -4.34
N LYS A 77 -8.12 -10.38 -5.30
CA LYS A 77 -8.37 -10.10 -6.71
C LYS A 77 -9.71 -10.71 -7.12
N LYS A 78 -10.66 -9.87 -7.48
CA LYS A 78 -11.95 -10.31 -8.00
C LYS A 78 -12.00 -10.07 -9.50
N ARG A 79 -12.56 -11.03 -10.26
CA ARG A 79 -12.89 -10.76 -11.66
C ARG A 79 -14.03 -9.76 -11.72
N ASP A 80 -13.91 -8.82 -12.65
CA ASP A 80 -15.01 -7.92 -12.98
C ASP A 80 -16.15 -8.75 -13.60
N ASP A 81 -17.38 -8.45 -13.18
CA ASP A 81 -18.59 -9.13 -13.63
C ASP A 81 -19.00 -8.68 -15.05
N THR A 82 -18.62 -7.45 -15.40
CA THR A 82 -18.91 -6.77 -16.67
C THR A 82 -17.87 -7.11 -17.75
N ASP A 83 -16.59 -7.17 -17.38
CA ASP A 83 -15.51 -7.58 -18.28
C ASP A 83 -14.60 -8.63 -17.61
N LYS A 84 -14.85 -9.90 -17.94
CA LYS A 84 -14.11 -11.05 -17.38
C LYS A 84 -12.60 -11.04 -17.65
N ARG A 85 -12.11 -10.13 -18.52
CA ARG A 85 -10.67 -9.94 -18.79
C ARG A 85 -10.01 -9.05 -17.74
N MET A 86 -10.78 -8.26 -16.99
CA MET A 86 -10.26 -7.31 -16.01
C MET A 86 -10.30 -7.89 -14.58
N TRP A 87 -9.21 -7.65 -13.86
CA TRP A 87 -9.07 -8.01 -12.46
C TRP A 87 -9.14 -6.73 -11.63
N ARG A 88 -10.05 -6.72 -10.65
CA ARG A 88 -10.21 -5.65 -9.68
C ARG A 88 -9.54 -6.03 -8.37
N LEU A 89 -8.73 -5.12 -7.84
CA LEU A 89 -8.05 -5.30 -6.57
C LEU A 89 -8.91 -4.73 -5.45
N ILE A 90 -9.22 -5.56 -4.45
CA ILE A 90 -10.05 -5.17 -3.32
C ILE A 90 -9.22 -5.33 -2.05
N CYS A 91 -9.17 -4.27 -1.27
CA CYS A 91 -8.58 -4.30 0.07
C CYS A 91 -9.57 -4.99 1.02
N GLY A 92 -9.17 -6.13 1.59
CA GLY A 92 -10.06 -6.95 2.40
C GLY A 92 -9.88 -8.44 2.13
N GLY A 93 -8.69 -8.97 2.45
CA GLY A 93 -8.53 -10.41 2.57
C GLY A 93 -9.39 -10.92 3.74
N GLU A 94 -10.14 -11.99 3.51
CA GLU A 94 -11.07 -12.61 4.47
C GLU A 94 -10.44 -12.96 5.84
N ARG A 95 -9.10 -13.00 5.90
CA ARG A 95 -8.31 -13.28 7.12
C ARG A 95 -8.23 -12.13 8.15
N ARG A 96 -8.64 -10.89 7.85
CA ARG A 96 -8.45 -9.74 8.77
C ARG A 96 -9.67 -8.83 8.99
N LYS A 97 -10.86 -9.42 9.14
CA LYS A 97 -12.00 -8.71 9.78
C LYS A 97 -11.72 -8.29 11.24
N VAL A 98 -10.72 -8.87 11.89
CA VAL A 98 -10.40 -8.66 13.31
C VAL A 98 -9.20 -7.73 13.48
N GLY A 99 -9.44 -6.44 13.73
CA GLY A 99 -8.43 -5.56 14.33
C GLY A 99 -8.05 -4.29 13.57
N TRP A 100 -8.21 -4.23 12.25
CA TRP A 100 -7.84 -3.03 11.46
C TRP A 100 -8.91 -1.92 11.49
N PHE A 101 -10.19 -2.29 11.59
CA PHE A 101 -11.30 -1.32 11.52
C PHE A 101 -11.54 -0.52 12.81
N ARG A 102 -10.74 -0.74 13.86
CA ARG A 102 -10.94 -0.11 15.18
C ARG A 102 -9.89 0.94 15.55
N MET A 103 -9.03 1.30 14.60
CA MET A 103 -7.96 2.28 14.81
C MET A 103 -8.02 3.47 13.84
N TYR A 104 -9.16 3.65 13.15
CA TYR A 104 -9.60 4.90 12.54
C TYR A 104 -11.00 5.23 13.05
#